data_AF-A0A1I8Q050-F1
#
_entry.id   AF-A0A1I8Q050-F1
#
_cell.length_a   1.000
_cell.length_b   1.000
_cell.length_c   1.000
_cell.angle_alpha   90.00
_cell.angle_beta   90.00
_cell.angle_gamma   90.00
#
_symmetry.space_group_name_H-M   'P 1'
#
loop_
_entity.id
_entity.type
_entity.pdbx_description
1 polymer ?
#
loop_
_entity_poly.entity_id
_entity_poly.type
_entity_poly.pdbx_seq_one_letter_code
_entity_poly.pdbx_strand_id
1 'polypeptide(L)'
;MHKFTVLLIPVLSLVIAQRPDWLPENSPEIEAECLAKNCLSPEIMNDILNLHVEDTPAMRAFLFCAAVRKNVYRPEIGFEIDRFDMGLKYKIKIDCSKEFLNYCVELYQSEENPESLYFYIVKYVSNTTTEVP
;
A
#
# COMPACT_ATOMS: atom_id res chain seq x y z
N MET A 1 1.68 54.30 -29.67
CA MET A 1 2.43 53.07 -29.33
C MET A 1 2.31 52.83 -27.83
N HIS A 2 1.39 51.99 -27.38
CA HIS A 2 1.29 51.60 -25.96
C HIS A 2 1.70 50.14 -25.85
N LYS A 3 2.86 49.91 -25.24
CA LYS A 3 3.40 48.58 -24.97
C LYS A 3 2.60 47.99 -23.82
N PHE A 4 1.63 47.12 -24.12
CA PHE A 4 1.00 46.28 -23.11
C PHE A 4 1.95 45.14 -22.76
N THR A 5 2.73 45.33 -21.70
CA THR A 5 3.50 44.26 -21.08
C THR A 5 2.52 43.37 -20.32
N VAL A 6 2.07 42.28 -20.93
CA VAL A 6 1.25 41.26 -20.28
C VAL A 6 2.15 40.51 -19.29
N LEU A 7 1.99 40.82 -18.00
CA LEU A 7 2.60 40.08 -16.89
C LEU A 7 1.85 38.74 -16.74
N LEU A 8 2.32 37.69 -17.40
CA LEU A 8 1.88 36.31 -17.16
C LEU A 8 2.38 35.87 -15.79
N ILE A 9 1.50 35.93 -14.78
CA ILE A 9 1.73 35.31 -13.48
C ILE A 9 1.50 33.80 -13.66
N PRO A 10 2.52 32.92 -13.52
CA PRO A 10 2.28 31.49 -13.49
C PRO A 10 1.57 31.19 -12.17
N VAL A 11 0.29 30.85 -12.24
CA VAL A 11 -0.44 30.27 -11.11
C VAL A 11 0.15 28.89 -10.89
N LEU A 12 1.18 28.81 -10.04
CA LEU A 12 1.65 27.57 -9.44
C LEU A 12 0.53 27.08 -8.52
N SER A 13 -0.43 26.35 -9.09
CA SER A 13 -1.34 25.52 -8.32
C SER A 13 -0.50 24.47 -7.61
N LEU A 14 -0.18 24.72 -6.34
CA LEU A 14 0.28 23.71 -5.39
C LEU A 14 -0.78 22.61 -5.39
N VAL A 15 -0.53 21.53 -6.15
CA VAL A 15 -1.30 20.30 -6.03
C VAL A 15 -0.94 19.73 -4.67
N ILE A 16 -1.66 20.18 -3.64
CA ILE A 16 -1.68 19.48 -2.36
C ILE A 16 -2.25 18.11 -2.71
N ALA A 17 -1.42 17.07 -2.65
CA ALA A 17 -1.87 15.70 -2.84
C ALA A 17 -2.92 15.42 -1.75
N GLN A 18 -4.19 15.56 -2.11
CA GLN A 18 -5.29 15.31 -1.19
C GLN A 18 -5.27 13.82 -0.86
N ARG A 19 -5.38 13.53 0.43
CA ARG A 19 -5.64 12.18 0.91
C ARG A 19 -6.88 11.64 0.18
N PRO A 20 -6.85 10.43 -0.39
CA PRO A 20 -8.02 9.92 -1.08
C PRO A 20 -9.14 9.58 -0.08
N ASP A 21 -10.39 9.78 -0.52
CA ASP A 21 -11.59 9.57 0.32
C ASP A 21 -11.72 8.14 0.88
N TRP A 22 -11.13 7.15 0.21
CA TRP A 22 -11.20 5.75 0.64
C TRP A 22 -10.25 5.40 1.79
N LEU A 23 -9.20 6.19 2.02
CA LEU A 23 -8.18 5.87 3.01
C LEU A 23 -8.62 6.39 4.39
N PRO A 24 -8.78 5.55 5.43
CA PRO A 24 -9.36 5.95 6.72
C PRO A 24 -8.47 6.88 7.54
N GLU A 25 -8.98 8.02 8.00
CA GLU A 25 -8.21 9.09 8.69
C GLU A 25 -7.24 8.56 9.75
N ASN A 26 -7.71 7.58 10.52
CA ASN A 26 -7.03 6.91 11.62
C ASN A 26 -6.16 5.69 11.19
N SER A 27 -5.43 5.81 10.08
CA SER A 27 -4.59 4.71 9.58
C SER A 27 -3.53 4.22 10.60
N PRO A 28 -2.84 5.09 11.37
CA PRO A 28 -1.89 4.64 12.40
C PRO A 28 -2.56 3.84 13.52
N GLU A 29 -3.74 4.27 13.97
CA GLU A 29 -4.50 3.60 15.03
C GLU A 29 -4.98 2.22 14.56
N ILE A 30 -5.43 2.12 13.30
CA ILE A 30 -5.78 0.83 12.69
C ILE A 30 -4.62 -0.15 12.74
N GLU A 31 -3.41 0.30 12.40
CA GLU A 31 -2.20 -0.53 12.42
C GLU A 31 -1.85 -0.97 13.83
N ALA A 32 -1.87 -0.06 14.80
CA ALA A 32 -1.63 -0.38 16.21
C ALA A 32 -2.63 -1.40 16.76
N GLU A 33 -3.91 -1.27 16.43
CA GLU A 33 -4.96 -2.22 16.84
C GLU A 33 -4.77 -3.59 16.17
N CYS A 34 -4.40 -3.63 14.89
CA CYS A 34 -4.10 -4.89 14.20
C CYS A 34 -2.84 -5.58 14.76
N LEU A 35 -1.82 -4.83 15.19
CA LEU A 35 -0.64 -5.39 15.86
C LEU A 35 -1.03 -6.01 17.20
N ALA A 36 -1.76 -5.27 18.03
CA ALA A 36 -2.20 -5.72 19.34
C ALA A 36 -3.07 -6.98 19.23
N LYS A 37 -3.98 -7.03 18.25
CA LYS A 37 -4.84 -8.19 17.99
C LYS A 37 -4.05 -9.47 17.63
N ASN A 38 -2.91 -9.32 16.97
CA ASN A 38 -2.10 -10.44 16.50
C ASN A 38 -0.84 -10.68 17.35
N CYS A 39 -0.76 -10.07 18.53
CA CYS A 39 0.36 -10.22 19.47
C CYS A 39 1.74 -9.93 18.87
N LEU A 40 1.81 -9.00 17.91
CA LEU A 40 3.07 -8.59 17.29
C LEU A 40 3.70 -7.39 18.02
N SER A 41 5.04 -7.38 18.05
CA SER A 41 5.80 -6.22 18.53
C SER A 41 5.61 -5.03 17.59
N PRO A 42 5.59 -3.78 18.09
CA PRO A 42 5.65 -2.58 17.25
C PRO A 42 6.86 -2.55 16.29
N GLU A 43 7.94 -3.24 16.63
CA GLU A 43 9.15 -3.36 15.78
C GLU A 43 8.86 -3.98 14.41
N ILE A 44 7.81 -4.80 14.30
CA ILE A 44 7.44 -5.45 13.03
C ILE A 44 7.09 -4.42 11.94
N MET A 45 6.65 -3.22 12.34
CA MET A 45 6.37 -2.15 11.40
C MET A 45 7.65 -1.69 10.70
N ASN A 46 8.77 -1.66 11.40
CA ASN A 46 10.06 -1.35 10.80
C ASN A 46 10.47 -2.43 9.80
N ASP A 47 10.25 -3.72 10.11
CA ASP A 47 10.56 -4.81 9.20
C ASP A 47 9.75 -4.70 7.90
N ILE A 48 8.44 -4.45 8.00
CA ILE A 48 7.56 -4.25 6.84
C ILE A 48 7.99 -3.04 6.00
N LEU A 49 8.33 -1.92 6.64
CA LEU A 49 8.82 -0.72 5.95
C LEU A 49 10.14 -0.98 5.21
N ASN A 50 10.96 -1.90 5.71
CA ASN A 50 12.19 -2.35 5.08
C ASN A 50 12.01 -3.63 4.24
N LEU A 51 10.77 -3.97 3.87
CA LEU A 51 10.44 -5.12 3.02
C LEU A 51 10.81 -6.50 3.58
N HIS A 52 11.10 -6.59 4.88
CA HIS A 52 11.31 -7.85 5.57
C HIS A 52 9.96 -8.40 6.04
N VAL A 53 9.36 -9.24 5.20
CA VAL A 53 8.04 -9.84 5.46
C VAL A 53 8.18 -11.35 5.70
N GLU A 54 8.21 -11.73 6.97
CA GLU A 54 8.28 -13.13 7.38
C GLU A 54 6.96 -13.87 7.15
N ASP A 55 7.06 -15.14 6.76
CA ASP A 55 5.88 -15.98 6.59
C ASP A 55 5.49 -16.67 7.89
N THR A 56 4.73 -15.95 8.70
CA THR A 56 4.15 -16.46 9.95
C THR A 56 2.63 -16.22 9.97
N PRO A 57 1.85 -17.06 10.66
CA PRO A 57 0.40 -16.84 10.80
C PRO A 57 0.06 -15.45 11.38
N ALA A 58 0.85 -14.97 12.34
CA ALA A 58 0.64 -13.66 12.95
C ALA A 58 0.91 -12.51 11.96
N MET A 59 1.96 -12.61 11.13
CA MET A 59 2.24 -11.61 10.09
C MET A 59 1.13 -11.59 9.03
N ARG A 60 0.69 -12.76 8.55
CA ARG A 60 -0.41 -12.88 7.58
C ARG A 60 -1.68 -12.21 8.11
N ALA A 61 -2.09 -12.58 9.32
CA ALA A 61 -3.28 -12.04 9.97
C ALA A 61 -3.18 -10.53 10.26
N PHE A 62 -2.00 -10.04 10.62
CA PHE A 62 -1.74 -8.61 10.79
C PHE A 62 -1.88 -7.84 9.47
N LEU A 63 -1.17 -8.28 8.43
CA LEU A 63 -1.17 -7.62 7.12
C LEU A 63 -2.58 -7.61 6.52
N PHE A 64 -3.31 -8.71 6.63
CA PHE A 64 -4.69 -8.80 6.16
C PHE A 64 -5.65 -7.95 6.99
N CYS A 65 -5.51 -7.92 8.33
CA CYS A 65 -6.28 -7.01 9.20
C CYS A 65 -6.12 -5.55 8.77
N ALA A 66 -4.88 -5.11 8.55
CA ALA A 66 -4.59 -3.76 8.10
C ALA A 66 -5.16 -3.50 6.69
N ALA A 67 -5.04 -4.47 5.78
CA ALA A 67 -5.55 -4.35 4.42
C ALA A 67 -7.07 -4.15 4.37
N VAL A 68 -7.82 -4.96 5.14
CA VAL A 68 -9.28 -4.87 5.21
C VAL A 68 -9.70 -3.51 5.79
N ARG A 69 -9.12 -3.14 6.94
CA ARG A 69 -9.54 -1.92 7.64
C ARG A 69 -9.13 -0.64 6.93
N LYS A 70 -8.08 -0.69 6.11
CA LYS A 70 -7.64 0.42 5.25
C LYS A 70 -8.25 0.39 3.86
N ASN A 71 -9.19 -0.53 3.62
CA ASN A 71 -9.88 -0.75 2.36
C ASN A 71 -8.96 -1.10 1.17
N VAL A 72 -7.75 -1.60 1.42
CA VAL A 72 -6.86 -2.15 0.38
C VAL A 72 -7.33 -3.55 -0.04
N TYR A 73 -7.98 -4.26 0.89
CA TYR A 73 -8.77 -5.44 0.58
C TYR A 73 -10.21 -5.16 0.99
N ARG A 74 -11.17 -5.47 0.12
CA ARG A 74 -12.61 -5.33 0.40
C ARG A 74 -13.27 -6.70 0.31
N PRO A 75 -13.84 -7.27 1.38
CA PRO A 75 -14.42 -8.62 1.35
C PRO A 75 -15.42 -8.87 0.20
N GLU A 76 -16.12 -7.82 -0.22
CA GLU A 76 -17.13 -7.86 -1.27
C GLU A 76 -16.57 -7.72 -2.71
N ILE A 77 -15.35 -7.20 -2.88
CA ILE A 77 -14.75 -6.90 -4.20
C ILE A 77 -13.40 -7.61 -4.41
N GLY A 78 -12.64 -7.83 -3.35
CA GLY A 78 -11.32 -8.44 -3.35
C GLY A 78 -10.19 -7.43 -3.15
N PHE A 79 -9.05 -7.75 -3.74
CA PHE A 79 -7.82 -6.95 -3.64
C PHE A 79 -7.87 -5.71 -4.54
N GLU A 80 -7.65 -4.53 -3.95
CA GLU A 80 -7.70 -3.24 -4.64
C GLU A 80 -6.29 -2.79 -5.05
N ILE A 81 -5.89 -3.19 -6.26
CA ILE A 81 -4.53 -2.94 -6.76
C ILE A 81 -4.09 -1.47 -6.72
N ASP A 82 -4.97 -0.53 -7.09
CA ASP A 82 -4.65 0.90 -7.10
C ASP A 82 -4.46 1.46 -5.67
N ARG A 83 -5.13 0.87 -4.68
CA ARG A 83 -4.99 1.24 -3.27
C ARG A 83 -3.73 0.65 -2.67
N PHE A 84 -3.37 -0.56 -3.08
CA PHE A 84 -2.12 -1.19 -2.71
C PHE A 84 -0.91 -0.45 -3.29
N ASP A 85 -0.94 -0.10 -4.58
CA ASP A 85 0.08 0.71 -5.25
C ASP A 85 0.31 2.04 -4.53
N MET A 86 -0.77 2.72 -4.14
CA MET A 86 -0.68 3.94 -3.35
C MET A 86 0.06 3.70 -2.01
N GLY A 87 -0.22 2.58 -1.34
CA GLY A 87 0.50 2.17 -0.13
C GLY A 87 2.00 2.01 -0.37
N LEU A 88 2.39 1.32 -1.44
CA LEU A 88 3.78 1.15 -1.84
C LEU A 88 4.45 2.50 -2.10
N LYS A 89 3.82 3.36 -2.90
CA LYS A 89 4.39 4.65 -3.31
C LYS A 89 4.56 5.63 -2.16
N TYR A 90 3.53 5.79 -1.33
CA TYR A 90 3.53 6.86 -0.33
C TYR A 90 4.07 6.41 1.03
N LYS A 91 3.93 5.14 1.40
CA LYS A 91 4.41 4.62 2.69
C LYS A 91 5.77 3.93 2.57
N ILE A 92 5.92 3.03 1.60
CA ILE A 92 7.14 2.22 1.42
C ILE A 92 8.18 2.89 0.49
N LYS A 93 7.74 3.90 -0.28
CA LYS A 93 8.56 4.64 -1.26
C LYS A 93 9.04 3.79 -2.43
N ILE A 94 8.20 2.84 -2.86
CA ILE A 94 8.44 2.01 -4.04
C ILE A 94 7.43 2.35 -5.12
N ASP A 95 7.91 2.51 -6.34
CA ASP A 95 7.07 2.71 -7.52
C ASP A 95 7.09 1.42 -8.35
N CYS A 96 6.00 0.66 -8.28
CA CYS A 96 5.83 -0.57 -9.06
C CYS A 96 5.04 -0.26 -10.33
N SER A 97 5.39 -0.88 -11.46
CA SER A 97 4.55 -0.76 -12.65
C SER A 97 3.21 -1.46 -12.41
N LYS A 98 2.12 -0.90 -12.95
CA LYS A 98 0.79 -1.52 -12.86
C LYS A 98 0.75 -2.91 -13.51
N GLU A 99 1.53 -3.11 -14.58
CA GLU A 99 1.70 -4.42 -15.22
C GLU A 99 2.33 -5.44 -14.27
N PHE A 100 3.38 -5.05 -13.55
CA PHE A 100 4.00 -5.91 -12.54
C PHE A 100 3.02 -6.28 -11.43
N LEU A 101 2.27 -5.31 -10.89
CA LEU A 101 1.30 -5.58 -9.85
C LEU A 101 0.15 -6.48 -10.33
N ASN A 102 -0.35 -6.29 -11.55
CA ASN A 102 -1.37 -7.17 -12.14
C ASN A 102 -0.85 -8.60 -12.26
N TYR A 103 0.37 -8.77 -12.76
CA TYR A 103 1.01 -10.08 -12.85
C TYR A 103 1.15 -10.76 -11.49
N CYS A 104 1.50 -10.01 -10.43
CA CYS A 104 1.54 -10.54 -9.06
C CYS A 104 0.18 -11.09 -8.61
N VAL A 105 -0.90 -10.37 -8.91
CA VAL A 105 -2.27 -10.82 -8.56
C VAL A 105 -2.64 -12.07 -9.34
N GLU A 106 -2.34 -12.11 -10.64
CA GLU A 106 -2.62 -13.26 -11.51
C GLU A 106 -1.88 -14.53 -11.06
N LEU A 107 -0.65 -14.40 -10.55
CA LEU A 107 0.13 -15.53 -10.03
C LEU A 107 -0.55 -16.26 -8.86
N TYR A 108 -1.28 -15.52 -8.02
CA TYR A 108 -1.90 -16.07 -6.82
C TYR A 108 -3.43 -16.15 -6.91
N GLN A 109 -4.03 -15.87 -8.07
CA GLN A 109 -5.49 -15.83 -8.24
C GLN A 109 -6.21 -17.15 -7.87
N SER A 110 -5.50 -18.28 -7.86
CA SER A 110 -6.04 -19.58 -7.44
C SER A 110 -6.01 -19.82 -5.94
N GLU A 111 -5.44 -18.90 -5.15
CA GLU A 111 -5.47 -18.97 -3.69
C GLU A 111 -6.86 -18.61 -3.17
N GLU A 112 -7.56 -19.60 -2.64
CA GLU A 112 -8.92 -19.45 -2.13
C GLU A 112 -8.97 -18.68 -0.80
N ASN A 113 -7.89 -18.70 -0.02
CA ASN A 113 -7.82 -18.01 1.26
C ASN A 113 -7.41 -16.54 1.07
N PRO A 114 -8.30 -15.56 1.35
CA PRO A 114 -8.02 -14.14 1.13
C PRO A 114 -6.78 -13.60 1.87
N GLU A 115 -6.54 -14.10 3.08
CA GLU A 115 -5.41 -13.70 3.90
C GLU A 115 -4.08 -14.19 3.28
N SER A 116 -4.05 -15.43 2.82
CA SER A 116 -2.88 -16.02 2.15
C SER A 116 -2.64 -15.36 0.79
N LEU A 117 -3.70 -15.12 0.01
CA LEU A 117 -3.64 -14.38 -1.26
C LEU A 117 -2.97 -13.02 -1.05
N TYR A 118 -3.50 -12.23 -0.11
CA TYR A 118 -2.97 -10.89 0.18
C TYR A 118 -1.51 -10.95 0.63
N PHE A 119 -1.20 -11.88 1.54
CA PHE A 119 0.17 -12.07 2.03
C PHE A 119 1.15 -12.41 0.91
N TYR A 120 0.79 -13.34 0.02
CA TYR A 120 1.68 -13.75 -1.07
C TYR A 120 1.93 -12.65 -2.07
N ILE A 121 0.94 -11.80 -2.35
CA ILE A 121 1.13 -10.59 -3.17
C ILE A 121 2.13 -9.65 -2.48
N VAL A 122 1.94 -9.34 -1.20
CA VAL A 122 2.85 -8.47 -0.43
C VAL A 122 4.27 -9.03 -0.46
N LYS A 123 4.43 -10.31 -0.13
CA LYS A 123 5.73 -10.97 -0.06
C LYS A 123 6.44 -11.01 -1.41
N TYR A 124 5.71 -11.28 -2.50
CA TYR A 124 6.29 -11.32 -3.83
C TYR A 124 6.81 -9.93 -4.25
N VAL A 125 6.04 -8.88 -3.99
CA VAL A 125 6.46 -7.50 -4.25
C VAL A 125 7.69 -7.13 -3.41
N SER A 126 7.69 -7.46 -2.12
CA SER A 126 8.83 -7.24 -1.23
C SER A 126 10.10 -7.92 -1.72
N ASN A 127 10.05 -9.21 -2.06
CA ASN A 127 11.22 -9.94 -2.53
C ASN A 127 11.76 -9.39 -3.86
N THR A 128 10.88 -9.13 -4.83
CA THR A 128 11.30 -8.67 -6.16
C THR A 128 11.93 -7.27 -6.12
N THR A 129 11.51 -6.43 -5.17
CA THR A 129 12.02 -5.06 -5.01
C THR A 129 13.33 -5.01 -4.24
N THR A 130 13.63 -6.02 -3.41
CA THR A 130 14.95 -6.18 -2.77
C THR A 130 16.02 -6.79 -3.68
N GLU A 131 15.63 -7.37 -4.82
CA GLU A 131 16.55 -8.03 -5.77
C GLU A 131 17.09 -7.10 -6.87
N VAL A 132 16.72 -5.81 -6.86
CA VAL A 132 17.26 -4.81 -7.80
C VAL A 132 18.45 -4.08 -7.16
N PRO A 133 19.69 -4.26 -7.66
CA PRO A 133 20.87 -3.56 -7.16
C PRO A 133 20.89 -2.06 -7.48
#